data_AF-A0A5Q4SX97-F1
#
_entry.id   AF-A0A5Q4SX97-F1
#
_cell.length_a   1.000
_cell.length_b   1.000
_cell.length_c   1.000
_cell.angle_alpha   90.00
_cell.angle_beta   90.00
_cell.angle_gamma   90.00
#
_symmetry.space_group_name_H-M   'P 1'
#
loop_
_entity.id
_entity.type
_entity.pdbx_description
1 polymer ?
#
loop_
_entity_poly.entity_id
_entity_poly.type
_entity_poly.pdbx_seq_one_letter_code
_entity_poly.pdbx_strand_id
1 'polypeptide(L)'
;PFRANTDLSLTSSLHHHYGYLTGRSVPGLISCSYINVGNYEHHTVLSRLLASRSHDVFCIGESADAEVPVDEQDRVLRAFLNAYFPVRSRFERD
;
A
#
# COMPACT_ATOMS: atom_id res chain seq x y z
N PRO A 1 -3.21 -22.20 -10.41
CA PRO A 1 -3.68 -21.27 -9.35
C PRO A 1 -3.07 -19.89 -9.62
N PHE A 2 -3.74 -18.81 -9.21
CA PHE A 2 -3.12 -17.49 -9.21
C PHE A 2 -1.93 -17.52 -8.25
N ARG A 3 -0.71 -17.32 -8.79
CA ARG A 3 0.61 -17.56 -8.16
C ARG A 3 0.93 -19.05 -7.96
N ALA A 4 1.81 -19.59 -8.79
CA ALA A 4 2.45 -20.89 -8.61
C ALA A 4 3.73 -20.78 -7.75
N ASN A 5 4.17 -21.89 -7.16
CA ASN A 5 5.43 -21.94 -6.41
C ASN A 5 6.68 -21.70 -7.28
N THR A 6 6.55 -21.84 -8.60
CA THR A 6 7.56 -21.53 -9.60
C THR A 6 7.53 -20.07 -10.07
N ASP A 7 6.52 -19.29 -9.68
CA ASP A 7 6.42 -17.87 -10.06
C ASP A 7 7.33 -17.02 -9.18
N LEU A 8 8.61 -16.94 -9.58
CA LEU A 8 9.61 -16.16 -8.88
C LEU A 8 9.42 -14.66 -9.16
N SER A 9 9.24 -13.86 -8.10
CA SER A 9 9.16 -12.40 -8.21
C SER A 9 10.56 -11.76 -8.25
N LEU A 10 11.35 -12.09 -9.27
CA LEU A 10 12.74 -11.65 -9.40
C LEU A 10 12.89 -10.12 -9.29
N THR A 11 11.99 -9.38 -9.92
CA THR A 11 12.02 -7.91 -9.88
C THR A 11 11.73 -7.38 -8.48
N SER A 12 10.81 -7.99 -7.73
CA SER A 12 10.49 -7.52 -6.37
C SER A 12 11.53 -7.96 -5.34
N SER A 13 12.04 -9.19 -5.45
CA SER A 13 12.86 -9.82 -4.42
C SER A 13 14.36 -9.69 -4.65
N LEU A 14 14.82 -9.51 -5.90
CA LEU A 14 16.25 -9.59 -6.23
C LEU A 14 16.79 -8.35 -6.96
N HIS A 15 15.94 -7.57 -7.62
CA HIS A 15 16.38 -6.43 -8.44
C HIS A 15 17.29 -5.46 -7.68
N HIS A 16 16.90 -5.04 -6.48
CA HIS A 16 17.67 -4.09 -5.67
C HIS A 16 19.03 -4.66 -5.26
N HIS A 17 19.08 -5.95 -4.89
CA HIS A 17 20.33 -6.62 -4.53
C HIS A 17 21.26 -6.79 -5.73
N TYR A 18 20.72 -7.20 -6.88
CA TYR A 18 21.49 -7.36 -8.12
C TYR A 18 22.04 -6.03 -8.63
N GLY A 19 21.22 -4.97 -8.59
CA GLY A 19 21.64 -3.62 -8.95
C GLY A 19 22.77 -3.12 -8.05
N TYR A 20 22.67 -3.34 -6.74
CA TYR A 20 23.72 -2.99 -5.79
C TYR A 20 25.02 -3.79 -6.03
N LEU A 21 24.93 -5.12 -6.15
CA LEU A 21 26.09 -6.00 -6.40
C LEU A 21 26.83 -5.67 -7.69
N THR A 22 26.12 -5.18 -8.70
CA THR A 22 26.71 -4.84 -10.01
C THR A 22 27.04 -3.36 -10.18
N GLY A 23 26.93 -2.55 -9.11
CA GLY A 23 27.25 -1.13 -9.13
C GLY A 23 26.29 -0.26 -9.97
N ARG A 24 25.08 -0.75 -10.25
CA ARG A 24 24.04 -0.05 -11.03
C ARG A 24 22.98 0.61 -10.15
N SER A 25 23.04 0.41 -8.84
CA SER A 25 22.12 1.00 -7.88
C SER A 25 22.87 1.49 -6.65
N VAL A 26 22.34 2.54 -6.03
CA VAL A 26 22.82 3.10 -4.76
C VAL A 26 21.74 2.92 -3.69
N PRO A 27 22.11 2.78 -2.40
CA PRO A 27 21.15 2.79 -1.32
C PRO A 27 20.35 4.09 -1.29
N GLY A 28 19.04 3.97 -1.03
CA GLY A 28 18.13 5.09 -0.82
C GLY A 28 17.18 4.78 0.34
N LEU A 29 16.47 5.81 0.81
CA LEU A 29 15.47 5.67 1.85
C LEU A 29 14.08 5.92 1.25
N ILE A 30 13.13 5.07 1.63
CA ILE A 30 11.71 5.21 1.27
C ILE A 30 10.94 5.31 2.58
N SER A 31 10.20 6.38 2.75
CA SER A 31 9.26 6.57 3.84
C SER A 31 8.00 5.74 3.58
N CYS A 32 7.66 4.84 4.50
CA CYS A 32 6.55 3.91 4.37
C CYS A 32 5.62 4.02 5.58
N SER A 33 4.31 4.06 5.33
CA SER A 33 3.29 3.96 6.37
C SER A 33 2.49 2.66 6.22
N TYR A 34 2.12 2.03 7.32
CA TYR A 34 1.23 0.86 7.32
C TYR A 34 -0.07 1.19 8.05
N ILE A 35 -1.19 0.84 7.44
CA ILE A 35 -2.53 1.07 7.96
C ILE A 35 -3.25 -0.27 8.05
N ASN A 36 -3.69 -0.62 9.26
CA ASN A 36 -4.65 -1.69 9.46
C ASN A 36 -6.05 -1.08 9.42
N VAL A 37 -6.82 -1.33 8.36
CA VAL A 37 -8.17 -0.76 8.24
C VAL A 37 -9.13 -1.36 9.29
N GLY A 38 -8.83 -2.55 9.80
CA GLY A 38 -9.59 -3.23 10.84
C GLY A 38 -9.44 -2.63 12.25
N ASN A 39 -8.57 -1.63 12.43
CA ASN A 39 -8.34 -0.95 13.71
C ASN A 39 -8.76 0.52 13.63
N TYR A 40 -9.69 0.95 14.49
CA TYR A 40 -10.18 2.33 14.54
C TYR A 40 -9.08 3.38 14.78
N GLU A 41 -8.06 3.06 15.58
CA GLU A 41 -6.96 4.00 15.86
C GLU A 41 -6.19 4.36 14.59
N HIS A 42 -6.04 3.39 13.68
CA HIS A 42 -5.32 3.57 12.42
C HIS A 42 -6.10 4.41 11.40
N HIS A 43 -7.40 4.63 11.57
CA HIS A 43 -8.16 5.52 10.67
C HIS A 43 -7.69 6.98 10.76
N THR A 44 -7.19 7.40 11.92
CA THR A 44 -6.57 8.73 12.08
C THR A 44 -5.31 8.90 11.21
N VAL A 45 -4.59 7.80 10.93
CA VAL A 45 -3.42 7.79 10.06
C VAL A 45 -3.84 8.06 8.62
N LEU A 46 -4.97 7.52 8.16
CA LEU A 46 -5.51 7.82 6.81
C LEU A 46 -5.79 9.31 6.63
N SER A 47 -6.40 9.95 7.63
CA SER A 47 -6.65 11.40 7.60
C SER A 47 -5.34 12.20 7.53
N ARG A 48 -4.32 11.80 8.29
CA ARG A 48 -2.99 12.44 8.24
C ARG A 48 -2.31 12.23 6.90
N LEU A 49 -2.36 11.03 6.34
CA LEU A 49 -1.83 10.73 5.01
C LEU A 49 -2.47 11.61 3.94
N LEU A 50 -3.80 11.74 3.97
CA LEU A 50 -4.52 12.58 3.02
C LEU A 50 -4.10 14.05 3.11
N ALA A 51 -3.88 14.55 4.33
CA ALA A 51 -3.51 15.94 4.56
C ALA A 51 -2.04 16.25 4.22
N SER A 52 -1.10 15.41 4.67
CA SER A 52 0.34 15.69 4.54
C SER A 52 0.94 15.14 3.26
N ARG A 53 0.43 14.01 2.75
CA ARG A 53 1.00 13.24 1.64
C ARG A 53 2.52 13.03 1.77
N SER A 54 2.98 12.85 3.01
CA SER A 54 4.41 12.93 3.36
C SER A 54 5.15 11.59 3.27
N HIS A 55 4.53 10.54 2.74
CA HIS A 55 5.13 9.21 2.61
C HIS A 55 5.25 8.85 1.13
N ASP A 56 6.36 8.21 0.76
CA ASP A 56 6.60 7.75 -0.61
C ASP A 56 5.64 6.61 -0.97
N VAL A 57 5.37 5.72 0.00
CA VAL A 57 4.45 4.59 -0.13
C VAL A 57 3.65 4.39 1.15
N PHE A 58 2.48 3.76 1.02
CA PHE A 58 1.73 3.26 2.16
C PHE A 58 1.08 1.91 1.83
N CYS A 59 0.97 1.07 2.84
CA CYS A 59 0.38 -0.26 2.75
C CYS A 59 -0.92 -0.29 3.56
N ILE A 60 -1.98 -0.81 2.95
CA ILE A 60 -3.26 -1.02 3.62
C ILE A 60 -3.45 -2.53 3.75
N GLY A 61 -3.75 -2.98 4.96
CA GLY A 61 -4.06 -4.38 5.25
C GLY A 61 -5.15 -4.52 6.29
N GLU A 62 -5.55 -5.76 6.55
CA GLU A 62 -6.51 -6.13 7.59
C GLU A 62 -5.90 -7.22 8.48
N SER A 63 -6.23 -7.20 9.78
CA SER A 63 -5.92 -8.29 10.70
C SER A 63 -7.09 -9.27 10.78
N ALA A 64 -6.81 -10.53 11.11
CA ALA A 64 -7.86 -11.54 11.33
C ALA A 64 -8.86 -11.13 12.43
N ASP A 65 -8.38 -10.46 13.48
CA ASP A 65 -9.20 -9.93 14.57
C ASP A 65 -9.49 -8.44 14.35
N ALA A 66 -10.37 -8.13 13.39
CA ALA A 66 -10.75 -6.75 13.09
C ALA A 66 -11.84 -6.24 14.07
N GLU A 67 -11.62 -5.06 14.65
CA GLU A 67 -12.63 -4.34 15.45
C GLU A 67 -13.64 -3.61 14.56
N VAL A 68 -13.18 -3.11 13.42
CA VAL A 68 -14.01 -2.37 12.46
C VAL A 68 -14.78 -3.36 11.58
N PRO A 69 -16.12 -3.27 11.48
CA PRO A 69 -16.90 -4.12 10.57
C PRO A 69 -16.48 -3.93 9.10
N VAL A 70 -16.51 -5.00 8.30
CA VAL A 70 -16.06 -4.99 6.89
C VAL A 70 -16.73 -3.91 6.05
N ASP A 71 -18.04 -3.69 6.23
CA ASP A 71 -18.78 -2.64 5.50
C ASP A 71 -18.29 -1.22 5.83
N GLU A 72 -17.82 -1.01 7.05
CA GLU A 72 -17.24 0.25 7.47
C GLU A 72 -15.81 0.41 6.94
N GLN A 73 -15.01 -0.66 6.95
CA GLN A 73 -13.69 -0.68 6.33
C GLN A 73 -13.77 -0.30 4.84
N ASP A 74 -14.69 -0.91 4.08
CA ASP A 74 -14.91 -0.60 2.66
C ASP A 74 -15.29 0.87 2.46
N ARG A 75 -16.22 1.40 3.27
CA ARG A 75 -16.65 2.81 3.18
C ARG A 75 -15.48 3.77 3.44
N VAL A 76 -14.69 3.52 4.48
CA VAL A 76 -13.52 4.34 4.84
C VAL A 76 -12.47 4.29 3.75
N LEU A 77 -12.16 3.11 3.21
CA LEU A 77 -11.18 2.95 2.14
C LEU A 77 -11.62 3.61 0.84
N ARG A 78 -12.88 3.48 0.44
CA ARG A 78 -13.41 4.17 -0.74
C ARG A 78 -13.32 5.68 -0.59
N ALA A 79 -13.70 6.21 0.58
CA ALA A 79 -13.60 7.64 0.84
C ALA A 79 -12.14 8.13 0.77
N PHE A 80 -11.22 7.42 1.42
CA PHE A 80 -9.80 7.75 1.40
C PHE A 80 -9.19 7.67 0.00
N LEU A 81 -9.34 6.54 -0.71
CA LEU A 81 -8.72 6.32 -2.02
C LEU A 81 -9.25 7.28 -3.09
N ASN A 82 -10.55 7.60 -3.08
CA ASN A 82 -11.13 8.59 -3.98
C ASN A 82 -10.58 10.01 -3.71
N ALA A 83 -10.34 10.35 -2.44
CA ALA A 83 -9.76 11.64 -2.09
C ALA A 83 -8.23 11.69 -2.36
N TYR A 84 -7.53 10.58 -2.18
CA TYR A 84 -6.09 10.48 -2.35
C TYR A 84 -5.69 10.43 -3.83
N PHE A 85 -6.43 9.65 -4.64
CA PHE A 85 -6.28 9.47 -6.08
C PHE A 85 -7.53 9.94 -6.84
N PRO A 86 -7.79 11.26 -6.92
CA PRO A 86 -9.05 11.79 -7.46
C PRO A 86 -9.19 11.65 -8.97
N VAL A 87 -8.10 11.33 -9.67
CA VAL A 87 -8.09 11.13 -11.12
C VAL A 87 -8.03 9.64 -11.39
N ARG A 88 -9.08 9.11 -12.02
CA ARG A 88 -9.16 7.70 -12.40
C ARG A 88 -8.03 7.33 -13.36
N SER A 89 -7.44 6.17 -13.13
CA SER A 89 -6.48 5.60 -14.07
C SER A 89 -7.19 5.10 -15.34
N ARG A 90 -6.43 4.98 -16.44
CA ARG A 90 -6.92 4.44 -17.73
C ARG A 90 -7.42 2.98 -17.67
N PHE A 91 -7.20 2.29 -16.55
CA PHE A 91 -7.57 0.89 -16.35
C PHE A 91 -8.83 0.74 -15.50
N GLU A 92 -9.26 1.79 -14.81
CA GLU A 92 -10.53 1.80 -14.09
C GLU A 92 -11.69 1.76 -15.08
N ARG A 93 -12.69 0.93 -14.76
CA ARG A 93 -13.93 0.77 -15.52
C ARG A 93 -15.08 1.27 -14.66
N ASP A 94 -16.12 1.79 -15.30
CA ASP A 94 -17.37 2.19 -14.65
C ASP A 94 -18.13 1.00 -14.07
#